data_AF-A0A537ZUM9-F1
#
_entry.id   AF-A0A537ZUM9-F1
#
_cell.length_a   1.000
_cell.length_b   1.000
_cell.length_c   1.000
_cell.angle_alpha   90.00
_cell.angle_beta   90.00
_cell.angle_gamma   90.00
#
_symmetry.space_group_name_H-M   'P 1'
#
loop_
_entity.id
_entity.type
_entity.pdbx_description
1 polymer ?
#
loop_
_entity_poly.entity_id
_entity_poly.type
_entity_poly.pdbx_seq_one_letter_code
_entity_poly.pdbx_strand_id
1 'polypeptide(L)' 'MANGSGSVSDAMETLETSDNERARVESWRLHVLMEAGYPLPLAERIAGNETVDLHRAVELVASGCTPETAAEILL' A
#
# COMPACT_ATOMS: atom_id res chain seq x y z
N MET A 1 -4.69 49.29 6.00
CA MET A 1 -3.36 49.04 5.41
C MET A 1 -2.79 47.78 6.10
N ALA A 2 -2.41 46.77 5.30
CA ALA A 2 -1.79 45.46 5.62
C ALA A 2 -2.55 44.56 6.62
N ASN A 3 -3.38 43.57 6.26
CA ASN A 3 -3.22 42.34 5.45
C ASN A 3 -2.09 41.39 5.89
N GLY A 4 -2.50 40.41 6.71
CA GLY A 4 -2.17 38.98 6.64
C GLY A 4 -0.74 38.58 6.28
N SER A 5 0.10 38.34 7.30
CA SER A 5 1.30 37.53 7.16
C SER A 5 1.00 36.07 7.49
N GLY A 6 0.28 35.40 6.58
CA GLY A 6 0.38 33.95 6.44
C GLY A 6 1.63 33.66 5.62
N SER A 7 2.79 33.54 6.29
CA SER A 7 4.02 33.20 5.60
C SER A 7 4.00 31.72 5.23
N VAL A 8 4.05 31.50 3.93
CA VAL A 8 4.16 30.22 3.22
C VAL A 8 5.45 29.49 3.58
N SER A 9 5.36 28.57 4.54
CA SER A 9 6.38 27.54 4.77
C SER A 9 5.70 26.17 4.79
N ASP A 10 5.01 25.83 3.70
CA ASP A 10 4.41 24.50 3.49
C ASP A 10 4.43 24.15 2.00
N ALA A 11 5.59 24.30 1.36
CA ALA A 11 5.72 24.08 -0.09
C ALA A 11 7.09 23.56 -0.54
N MET A 12 7.97 23.14 0.39
CA MET A 12 9.33 22.68 0.05
C MET A 12 9.71 21.31 0.64
N GLU A 13 8.73 20.46 0.97
CA GLU A 13 8.98 19.08 1.43
C GLU A 13 8.00 18.07 0.80
N THR A 14 7.78 18.16 -0.51
CA THR A 14 6.72 17.37 -1.17
C THR A 14 7.22 16.31 -2.13
N LEU A 15 8.51 16.30 -2.52
CA LEU A 15 9.01 15.36 -3.54
C LEU A 15 9.92 14.25 -2.99
N GLU A 16 10.73 14.49 -1.95
CA GLU A 16 11.61 13.45 -1.40
C GLU A 16 10.92 12.55 -0.34
N THR A 17 9.81 13.02 0.23
CA THR A 17 9.01 12.30 1.22
C THR A 17 8.03 11.32 0.57
N SER A 18 7.43 11.67 -0.56
CA SER A 18 6.38 10.88 -1.21
C SER A 18 6.85 9.51 -1.72
N ASP A 19 8.05 9.44 -2.30
CA ASP A 19 8.63 8.16 -2.75
C ASP A 19 9.02 7.28 -1.56
N ASN A 20 9.41 7.90 -0.45
CA ASN A 20 9.71 7.20 0.80
C ASN A 20 8.43 6.63 1.43
N GLU A 21 7.34 7.40 1.45
CA GLU A 21 6.05 6.95 1.96
C GLU A 21 5.47 5.81 1.12
N ARG A 22 5.55 5.90 -0.21
CA ARG A 22 5.12 4.82 -1.11
C ARG A 22 5.86 3.52 -0.80
N ALA A 23 7.19 3.56 -0.69
CA ALA A 23 8.00 2.39 -0.35
C ALA A 23 7.68 1.82 1.04
N ARG A 24 7.38 2.68 2.03
CA ARG A 24 6.93 2.25 3.36
C ARG A 24 5.56 1.57 3.31
N VAL A 25 4.62 2.13 2.55
CA VAL A 25 3.28 1.55 2.35
C VAL A 25 3.39 0.20 1.66
N GLU A 26 4.19 0.08 0.60
CA GLU A 26 4.42 -1.20 -0.09
C GLU A 26 5.04 -2.24 0.85
N SER A 27 6.04 -1.86 1.65
CA SER A 27 6.64 -2.75 2.65
C SER A 27 5.63 -3.20 3.71
N TRP A 28 4.75 -2.31 4.16
CA TRP A 28 3.66 -2.65 5.07
C TRP A 28 2.62 -3.57 4.42
N ARG A 29 2.22 -3.29 3.16
CA ARG A 29 1.31 -4.15 2.38
C ARG A 29 1.88 -5.56 2.26
N LEU A 30 3.16 -5.70 1.94
CA LEU A 30 3.85 -6.98 1.84
C LEU A 30 3.79 -7.76 3.14
N HIS A 31 4.12 -7.12 4.27
CA HIS A 31 4.07 -7.75 5.58
C HIS A 31 2.66 -8.24 5.93
N VAL A 32 1.63 -7.40 5.69
CA VAL A 32 0.23 -7.78 5.93
C VAL A 32 -0.19 -8.99 5.08
N LEU A 33 0.19 -9.03 3.81
CA LEU A 33 -0.14 -10.15 2.92
C LEU A 33 0.56 -11.46 3.34
N MET A 34 1.81 -11.37 3.78
CA MET A 34 2.53 -12.53 4.32
C MET A 34 1.85 -13.07 5.59
N GLU A 35 1.46 -12.20 6.52
CA GLU A 35 0.74 -12.60 7.74
C GLU A 35 -0.64 -13.20 7.43
N ALA A 36 -1.29 -12.75 6.35
CA ALA A 36 -2.53 -13.33 5.86
C ALA A 36 -2.36 -14.72 5.22
N GLY A 37 -1.12 -15.14 4.91
CA GLY A 37 -0.80 -16.45 4.37
C GLY A 37 -0.44 -16.48 2.89
N TYR A 38 -0.26 -15.33 2.22
CA TYR A 38 0.27 -15.32 0.86
C TYR A 38 1.75 -15.72 0.84
N PRO A 39 2.18 -16.58 -0.12
CA PRO A 39 3.60 -16.82 -0.32
C PRO A 39 4.27 -15.56 -0.87
N LEU A 40 5.54 -15.36 -0.50
CA LEU A 40 6.32 -14.16 -0.82
C LEU A 40 6.17 -13.68 -2.29
N PRO A 41 6.28 -14.55 -3.32
CA PRO A 41 6.19 -14.09 -4.72
C PRO A 41 4.82 -13.51 -5.10
N LEU A 42 3.73 -13.99 -4.48
CA LEU A 42 2.40 -13.44 -4.71
C LEU A 42 2.18 -12.17 -3.88
N ALA A 43 2.66 -12.17 -2.63
CA ALA A 43 2.57 -11.02 -1.74
C ALA A 43 3.30 -9.80 -2.33
N GLU A 44 4.49 -9.97 -2.92
CA GLU A 44 5.24 -8.89 -3.60
C GLU A 44 4.45 -8.31 -4.77
N ARG A 45 3.87 -9.17 -5.62
CA ARG A 45 3.07 -8.73 -6.78
C ARG A 45 1.83 -7.93 -6.37
N ILE A 46 1.14 -8.35 -5.31
CA ILE A 46 -0.06 -7.67 -4.79
C ILE A 46 0.32 -6.39 -4.03
N ALA A 47 1.41 -6.41 -3.26
CA ALA A 47 1.89 -5.25 -2.51
C ALA A 47 2.25 -4.09 -3.44
N GLY A 48 2.98 -4.37 -4.52
CA GLY A 48 3.38 -3.38 -5.52
C GLY A 48 2.24 -2.89 -6.44
N ASN A 49 1.08 -3.56 -6.44
CA ASN A 49 -0.09 -3.09 -7.18
C ASN A 49 -1.03 -2.29 -6.29
N GLU A 50 -0.88 -0.96 -6.33
CA GLU A 50 -1.67 -0.01 -5.52
C GLU A 50 -3.17 -0.01 -5.82
N THR A 51 -3.58 -0.51 -6.99
CA THR A 51 -5.00 -0.61 -7.36
C THR A 51 -5.72 -1.78 -6.69
N VAL A 52 -4.97 -2.74 -6.13
CA VAL A 52 -5.53 -3.88 -5.42
C VAL A 52 -5.93 -3.47 -4.00
N ASP A 53 -7.20 -3.71 -3.69
CA ASP A 53 -7.73 -3.59 -2.33
C ASP A 53 -7.08 -4.62 -1.41
N LEU A 54 -6.26 -4.12 -0.46
CA LEU A 54 -5.55 -4.95 0.50
C LEU A 54 -6.51 -5.66 1.47
N HIS A 55 -7.59 -5.00 1.89
CA HIS A 55 -8.58 -5.62 2.78
C HIS A 55 -9.23 -6.81 2.09
N ARG A 56 -9.55 -6.66 0.80
CA ARG A 56 -10.13 -7.75 0.02
C ARG A 56 -9.18 -8.93 -0.14
N ALA A 57 -7.89 -8.68 -0.37
CA ALA A 57 -6.89 -9.72 -0.46
C ALA A 57 -6.80 -10.55 0.84
N VAL A 58 -6.74 -9.88 1.98
CA VAL A 58 -6.71 -10.54 3.30
C VAL A 58 -8.00 -11.34 3.55
N GLU A 59 -9.16 -10.77 3.24
CA GLU A 59 -10.46 -11.47 3.41
C GLU A 59 -10.57 -12.75 2.59
N LEU A 60 -10.08 -12.76 1.34
CA LEU A 60 -10.14 -13.95 0.50
C LEU A 60 -9.46 -15.13 1.18
N VAL A 61 -8.22 -14.94 1.64
CA VAL A 61 -7.46 -16.02 2.31
C VAL A 61 -8.06 -16.36 3.68
N ALA A 62 -8.45 -15.35 4.46
CA ALA A 62 -9.11 -15.56 5.75
C ALA A 62 -10.44 -16.35 5.63
N SER A 63 -11.12 -16.24 4.49
CA SER A 63 -12.34 -17.00 4.17
C SER A 63 -12.10 -18.41 3.63
N GLY A 64 -10.83 -18.82 3.48
CA GLY A 64 -10.43 -20.15 3.02
C GLY A 64 -10.08 -20.25 1.53
N CYS A 65 -9.99 -19.13 0.81
CA CYS A 65 -9.44 -19.13 -0.55
C CYS A 65 -7.94 -19.45 -0.51
N THR A 66 -7.44 -20.24 -1.46
CA THR A 66 -5.98 -20.44 -1.57
C THR A 66 -5.32 -19.14 -2.05
N PRO A 67 -4.08 -18.84 -1.61
CA PRO A 67 -3.37 -17.65 -2.07
C PRO A 67 -3.24 -17.54 -3.59
N GLU A 68 -3.08 -18.67 -4.29
CA GLU A 68 -2.98 -18.73 -5.73
C GLU A 68 -4.28 -18.30 -6.41
N THR A 69 -5.42 -18.88 -6.00
CA THR A 69 -6.73 -18.51 -6.55
C THR A 69 -7.10 -17.08 -6.18
N ALA A 70 -6.76 -16.63 -4.97
CA ALA A 70 -6.99 -15.24 -4.57
C ALA A 70 -6.17 -14.27 -5.44
N ALA A 71 -4.93 -14.61 -5.79
CA ALA A 71 -4.11 -13.80 -6.69
C ALA A 71 -4.69 -13.75 -8.12
N GLU A 72 -5.24 -14.85 -8.65
CA GLU A 72 -5.93 -14.87 -9.95
C GLU A 72 -7.18 -13.97 -10.00
N ILE A 73 -7.82 -13.72 -8.85
CA ILE A 73 -8.97 -12.81 -8.76
C ILE A 73 -8.55 -11.34 -8.74
N LEU A 74 -7.38 -11.04 -8.17
CA LEU A 74 -6.95 -9.68 -7.85
C LEU A 74 -6.03 -9.05 -8.91
N LEU A 75 -5.22 -9.85 -9.61
CA LEU A 75 -4.15 -9.41 -10.52
C LEU A 75 -4.52 -9.61 -11.98
#